data_AF-A0AAU7EKH4-F1
#
_entry.id   AF-A0AAU7EKH4-F1
#
_cell.length_a   1.000
_cell.length_b   1.000
_cell.length_c   1.000
_cell.angle_alpha   90.00
_cell.angle_beta   90.00
_cell.angle_gamma   90.00
#
_symmetry.space_group_name_H-M   'P 1'
#
loop_
_entity.id
_entity.type
_entity.pdbx_description
1 polymer ?
#
loop_
_entity_poly.entity_id
_entity_poly.type
_entity_poly.pdbx_seq_one_letter_code
_entity_poly.pdbx_strand_id
1 'polypeptide(L)'
;MKLYLKIILLILPLFMVCCSSPNDNTTEEPEVIIQEPEPEEPEPEEQPTQIQENAIAFPGAEGFGMNTTGGRGGKVLFVTTLNDYGSGSLREAINTTGPRYIIFKVSGTIRLLSELKIKNGDLTIAGQTAPGDGICLRNYPVTIDADNIIIRFLRFRMGDEAQQEGDALGSRFHKNIIVDHCSMSWSTDETVSIYNNENTTLQWCYITESLRNSVHGKGSHGYGGIWGGKNASFHHNLMAHHDSRNPRLGESAGSAFALTDLVDLRNNVIYNWGGNSLYGGEAMNVNITNSYYKPGPVTTKTQRIASLDKNKVSGTEVYDIWGKFYIHGNYVEGSTQTTGDNWSYGVFNQFHSSYGTVSEEDKTAMRLVEPLSINNNVNTHTALVAYDKVLAYGGASLKRDAIDLRITEEVKTKTYTYEGSNGSTKGIIDSQGDVGGWPELKSEAAPVDTSGDGMPDAWKESKKLKVADNNPNGNDLSTGYDNIEVYINSLVASITEGQK
;
A
#
# COMPACT_ATOMS: atom_id res chain seq x y z
N MET A 1 10.67 -39.47 40.53
CA MET A 1 10.21 -40.20 41.74
C MET A 1 8.73 -40.54 41.54
N LYS A 2 8.37 -41.84 41.43
CA LYS A 2 6.99 -42.43 41.33
C LYS A 2 6.11 -41.87 40.18
N LEU A 3 5.68 -42.60 39.14
CA LEU A 3 5.11 -43.96 38.99
C LEU A 3 3.68 -44.12 39.53
N TYR A 4 2.72 -44.33 38.63
CA TYR A 4 1.46 -45.13 38.66
C TYR A 4 0.70 -44.73 37.36
N LEU A 5 0.38 -45.55 36.35
CA LEU A 5 0.07 -46.98 36.19
C LEU A 5 -1.25 -47.45 36.84
N LYS A 6 -2.30 -47.64 36.00
CA LYS A 6 -3.08 -48.88 35.98
C LYS A 6 -3.91 -49.08 34.70
N ILE A 7 -3.74 -50.25 34.11
CA ILE A 7 -4.55 -50.86 33.04
C ILE A 7 -5.67 -51.66 33.71
N ILE A 8 -6.87 -51.72 33.13
CA ILE A 8 -7.74 -52.90 33.23
C ILE A 8 -8.29 -53.23 31.84
N LEU A 9 -8.08 -54.48 31.43
CA LEU A 9 -8.64 -55.14 30.26
C LEU A 9 -9.59 -56.23 30.78
N LEU A 10 -10.75 -56.46 30.14
CA LEU A 10 -11.55 -57.66 30.41
C LEU A 10 -12.21 -58.18 29.12
N ILE A 11 -12.13 -59.49 28.91
CA ILE A 11 -12.68 -60.25 27.77
C ILE A 11 -13.27 -61.56 28.34
N LEU A 12 -14.12 -62.26 27.56
CA LEU A 12 -14.62 -63.65 27.71
C LEU A 12 -15.97 -63.84 28.49
N PRO A 13 -16.74 -64.96 28.30
CA PRO A 13 -17.17 -65.55 26.99
C PRO A 13 -18.52 -66.36 26.98
N LEU A 14 -18.88 -66.90 25.79
CA LEU A 14 -19.41 -68.28 25.49
C LEU A 14 -20.90 -68.74 25.71
N PHE A 15 -21.43 -69.42 24.66
CA PHE A 15 -22.48 -70.48 24.57
C PHE A 15 -23.94 -70.16 25.05
N MET A 16 -25.01 -70.85 24.59
CA MET A 16 -25.18 -72.26 24.15
C MET A 16 -26.32 -72.46 23.10
N VAL A 17 -26.61 -73.71 22.70
CA VAL A 17 -27.39 -74.12 21.50
C VAL A 17 -28.54 -75.11 21.85
N CYS A 18 -29.57 -75.17 20.98
CA CYS A 18 -30.63 -76.20 20.79
C CYS A 18 -31.87 -76.27 21.72
N CYS A 19 -33.07 -76.23 21.11
CA CYS A 19 -33.93 -77.42 20.90
C CYS A 19 -35.15 -77.14 19.99
N SER A 20 -35.75 -78.19 19.41
CA SER A 20 -36.94 -78.17 18.50
C SER A 20 -38.21 -78.68 19.22
N SER A 21 -39.44 -78.83 18.72
CA SER A 21 -40.11 -79.02 17.39
C SER A 21 -41.65 -78.85 17.61
N PRO A 22 -42.60 -79.08 16.65
CA PRO A 22 -42.69 -78.83 15.20
C PRO A 22 -44.05 -78.17 14.75
N ASN A 23 -44.23 -77.95 13.43
CA ASN A 23 -45.50 -77.82 12.67
C ASN A 23 -46.59 -76.81 13.11
N ASP A 24 -46.87 -75.83 12.23
CA ASP A 24 -48.10 -75.90 11.44
C ASP A 24 -47.86 -75.38 10.01
N ASN A 25 -48.72 -75.74 9.06
CA ASN A 25 -48.48 -75.64 7.62
C ASN A 25 -49.54 -74.78 6.93
N THR A 26 -49.30 -73.48 6.82
CA THR A 26 -50.13 -72.54 6.03
C THR A 26 -49.27 -71.76 5.05
N THR A 27 -49.57 -71.93 3.76
CA THR A 27 -48.99 -71.15 2.66
C THR A 27 -49.57 -69.74 2.67
N GLU A 28 -48.73 -68.74 2.92
CA GLU A 28 -49.00 -67.34 2.57
C GLU A 28 -47.94 -66.85 1.58
N GLU A 29 -48.36 -66.00 0.65
CA GLU A 29 -47.54 -65.50 -0.45
C GLU A 29 -46.48 -64.50 0.06
N PRO A 30 -45.30 -64.41 -0.57
CA PRO A 30 -44.29 -63.44 -0.15
C PRO A 30 -44.73 -62.02 -0.49
N GLU A 31 -45.19 -61.26 0.51
CA GLU A 31 -45.32 -59.81 0.38
C GLU A 31 -43.96 -59.19 0.03
N VAL A 32 -43.88 -58.60 -1.16
CA VAL A 32 -42.74 -57.77 -1.56
C VAL A 32 -42.87 -56.45 -0.82
N ILE A 33 -42.26 -56.37 0.37
CA ILE A 33 -42.09 -55.11 1.09
C ILE A 33 -41.16 -54.21 0.26
N ILE A 34 -41.76 -53.34 -0.53
CA ILE A 34 -41.05 -52.20 -1.12
C ILE A 34 -40.74 -51.25 0.03
N GLN A 35 -39.51 -51.29 0.53
CA GLN A 35 -38.99 -50.21 1.35
C GLN A 35 -38.91 -48.97 0.46
N GLU A 36 -39.87 -48.06 0.61
CA GLU A 36 -39.69 -46.68 0.13
C GLU A 36 -38.43 -46.13 0.83
N PRO A 37 -37.52 -45.46 0.11
CA PRO A 37 -36.39 -44.82 0.76
C PRO A 37 -36.93 -43.76 1.73
N GLU A 38 -36.48 -43.81 2.98
CA GLU A 38 -36.69 -42.68 3.91
C GLU A 38 -36.21 -41.41 3.21
N PRO A 39 -37.00 -40.31 3.25
CA PRO A 39 -36.51 -39.04 2.75
C PRO A 39 -35.31 -38.64 3.61
N GLU A 40 -34.12 -38.58 3.00
CA GLU A 40 -32.97 -37.95 3.64
C GLU A 40 -33.39 -36.52 4.02
N GLU A 41 -33.53 -36.24 5.32
CA GLU A 41 -33.68 -34.87 5.79
C GLU A 41 -32.45 -34.10 5.30
N PRO A 42 -32.63 -32.97 4.58
CA PRO A 42 -31.48 -32.24 4.06
C PRO A 42 -30.62 -31.79 5.24
N GLU A 43 -29.35 -32.21 5.26
CA GLU A 43 -28.39 -31.73 6.24
C GLU A 43 -28.45 -30.19 6.25
N PRO A 44 -28.53 -29.55 7.44
CA PRO A 44 -28.67 -28.10 7.50
C PRO A 44 -27.45 -27.45 6.84
N GLU A 45 -27.69 -26.70 5.76
CA GLU A 45 -26.64 -25.97 5.04
C GLU A 45 -25.77 -25.22 6.05
N GLU A 46 -24.51 -25.63 6.21
CA GLU A 46 -23.60 -25.03 7.20
C GLU A 46 -23.33 -23.57 6.82
N GLN A 47 -24.10 -22.63 7.39
CA GLN A 47 -23.95 -21.21 7.06
C GLN A 47 -22.59 -20.65 7.52
N PRO A 48 -22.09 -19.59 6.85
CA PRO A 48 -20.92 -18.86 7.32
C PRO A 48 -21.10 -18.35 8.76
N THR A 49 -20.02 -18.38 9.54
CA THR A 49 -19.99 -17.73 10.85
C THR A 49 -19.49 -16.30 10.69
N GLN A 50 -20.40 -15.34 10.86
CA GLN A 50 -20.10 -13.91 10.76
C GLN A 50 -19.13 -13.44 11.85
N ILE A 51 -18.03 -12.79 11.46
CA ILE A 51 -17.07 -12.16 12.37
C ILE A 51 -17.63 -10.82 12.86
N GLN A 52 -17.54 -10.57 14.17
CA GLN A 52 -17.99 -9.33 14.80
C GLN A 52 -16.83 -8.33 14.88
N GLU A 53 -16.84 -7.31 14.02
CA GLU A 53 -15.81 -6.27 13.93
C GLU A 53 -16.36 -4.94 13.40
N ASN A 54 -15.62 -3.85 13.63
CA ASN A 54 -15.86 -2.55 13.00
C ASN A 54 -14.85 -2.34 11.87
N ALA A 55 -15.32 -2.03 10.66
CA ALA A 55 -14.42 -1.84 9.52
C ALA A 55 -13.69 -0.50 9.55
N ILE A 56 -12.37 -0.61 9.42
CA ILE A 56 -11.50 0.43 8.86
C ILE A 56 -11.43 0.24 7.32
N ALA A 57 -10.57 0.94 6.60
CA ALA A 57 -10.44 0.82 5.14
C ALA A 57 -10.19 -0.63 4.69
N PHE A 58 -9.27 -1.33 5.37
CA PHE A 58 -9.00 -2.75 5.22
C PHE A 58 -8.14 -3.24 6.40
N PRO A 59 -8.08 -4.54 6.72
CA PRO A 59 -7.15 -5.07 7.71
C PRO A 59 -5.69 -4.73 7.36
N GLY A 60 -5.03 -3.97 8.24
CA GLY A 60 -3.68 -3.44 8.00
C GLY A 60 -3.62 -2.01 7.42
N ALA A 61 -4.76 -1.33 7.26
CA ALA A 61 -4.80 0.11 7.05
C ALA A 61 -4.45 0.85 8.35
N GLU A 62 -3.54 1.81 8.27
CA GLU A 62 -3.05 2.60 9.38
C GLU A 62 -3.03 4.09 9.00
N GLY A 63 -2.61 4.95 9.92
CA GLY A 63 -2.49 6.38 9.71
C GLY A 63 -3.83 7.11 9.62
N PHE A 64 -3.79 8.37 9.20
CA PHE A 64 -4.97 9.22 9.16
C PHE A 64 -5.96 8.89 8.04
N GLY A 65 -5.53 8.16 7.01
CA GLY A 65 -6.37 7.62 5.94
C GLY A 65 -7.05 6.30 6.30
N MET A 66 -6.79 5.71 7.47
CA MET A 66 -7.26 4.37 7.84
C MET A 66 -8.78 4.21 7.84
N ASN A 67 -9.56 5.30 7.98
CA ASN A 67 -11.03 5.26 8.03
C ASN A 67 -11.70 5.55 6.66
N THR A 68 -10.91 5.62 5.59
CA THR A 68 -11.42 5.74 4.21
C THR A 68 -12.29 4.53 3.88
N THR A 69 -13.48 4.73 3.28
CA THR A 69 -14.41 3.63 2.96
C THR A 69 -14.31 3.16 1.50
N GLY A 70 -13.77 3.99 0.62
CA GLY A 70 -13.61 3.67 -0.80
C GLY A 70 -14.93 3.28 -1.44
N GLY A 71 -14.95 2.13 -2.10
CA GLY A 71 -16.11 1.60 -2.82
C GLY A 71 -17.21 0.92 -2.00
N ARG A 72 -17.20 1.00 -0.66
CA ARG A 72 -18.08 0.20 0.21
C ARG A 72 -19.58 0.38 -0.07
N GLY A 73 -20.33 -0.73 -0.08
CA GLY A 73 -21.73 -0.80 -0.52
C GLY A 73 -21.94 -0.57 -2.01
N GLY A 74 -20.86 -0.58 -2.81
CA GLY A 74 -20.84 -0.16 -4.20
C GLY A 74 -21.07 -1.24 -5.24
N LYS A 75 -20.85 -0.89 -6.51
CA LYS A 75 -20.87 -1.84 -7.63
C LYS A 75 -19.51 -2.51 -7.81
N VAL A 76 -19.49 -3.78 -8.20
CA VAL A 76 -18.28 -4.46 -8.64
C VAL A 76 -18.11 -4.28 -10.15
N LEU A 77 -16.98 -3.70 -10.57
CA LEU A 77 -16.63 -3.42 -11.96
C LEU A 77 -15.38 -4.21 -12.35
N PHE A 78 -15.47 -4.95 -13.45
CA PHE A 78 -14.39 -5.80 -13.94
C PHE A 78 -13.57 -5.10 -15.03
N VAL A 79 -12.26 -4.99 -14.82
CA VAL A 79 -11.29 -4.72 -15.88
C VAL A 79 -11.02 -6.03 -16.62
N THR A 80 -11.33 -6.07 -17.90
CA THR A 80 -11.24 -7.26 -18.77
C THR A 80 -10.34 -7.06 -19.99
N THR A 81 -9.77 -5.86 -20.15
CA THR A 81 -8.80 -5.55 -21.21
C THR A 81 -7.67 -4.66 -20.70
N LEU A 82 -6.49 -4.78 -21.32
CA LEU A 82 -5.32 -3.92 -21.09
C LEU A 82 -5.31 -2.66 -21.97
N ASN A 83 -6.32 -2.49 -22.84
CA ASN A 83 -6.52 -1.25 -23.58
C ASN A 83 -6.86 -0.11 -22.61
N ASP A 84 -6.41 1.11 -22.91
CA ASP A 84 -6.74 2.30 -22.10
C ASP A 84 -8.22 2.69 -22.21
N TYR A 85 -8.82 2.54 -23.39
CA TYR A 85 -10.21 2.91 -23.69
C TYR A 85 -11.03 1.71 -24.20
N GLY A 86 -12.35 1.86 -24.09
CA GLY A 86 -13.33 0.87 -24.55
C GLY A 86 -13.92 0.05 -23.40
N SER A 87 -14.88 -0.81 -23.75
CA SER A 87 -15.59 -1.60 -22.75
C SER A 87 -14.65 -2.52 -21.98
N GLY A 88 -14.77 -2.51 -20.65
CA GLY A 88 -13.94 -3.29 -19.74
C GLY A 88 -12.54 -2.72 -19.49
N SER A 89 -12.26 -1.46 -19.89
CA SER A 89 -11.00 -0.80 -19.56
C SER A 89 -10.99 -0.25 -18.13
N LEU A 90 -9.79 -0.11 -17.55
CA LEU A 90 -9.61 0.57 -16.26
C LEU A 90 -10.14 2.01 -16.28
N ARG A 91 -9.98 2.73 -17.40
CA ARG A 91 -10.46 4.10 -17.54
C ARG A 91 -11.98 4.18 -17.57
N GLU A 92 -12.68 3.23 -18.20
CA GLU A 92 -14.15 3.15 -18.16
C GLU A 92 -14.65 2.92 -16.72
N ALA A 93 -14.03 1.99 -16.00
CA ALA A 93 -14.39 1.68 -14.62
C ALA A 93 -14.10 2.87 -13.66
N ILE A 94 -12.97 3.57 -13.84
CA ILE A 94 -12.65 4.79 -13.08
C ILE A 94 -13.64 5.92 -13.36
N ASN A 95 -14.04 6.11 -14.63
CA ASN A 95 -14.98 7.14 -15.06
C ASN A 95 -16.45 6.83 -14.71
N THR A 96 -16.76 5.63 -14.22
CA THR A 96 -18.07 5.30 -13.68
C THR A 96 -18.33 6.10 -12.39
N THR A 97 -19.58 6.50 -12.15
CA THR A 97 -19.99 7.29 -10.98
C THR A 97 -20.56 6.42 -9.86
N GLY A 98 -20.45 6.94 -8.62
CA GLY A 98 -20.95 6.31 -7.40
C GLY A 98 -19.99 5.27 -6.78
N PRO A 99 -20.33 4.76 -5.57
CA PRO A 99 -19.52 3.77 -4.87
C PRO A 99 -19.24 2.54 -5.74
N ARG A 100 -17.97 2.17 -5.87
CA ARG A 100 -17.54 1.02 -6.67
C ARG A 100 -16.21 0.40 -6.28
N TYR A 101 -16.14 -0.91 -6.47
CA TYR A 101 -14.93 -1.71 -6.48
C TYR A 101 -14.48 -1.93 -7.92
N ILE A 102 -13.21 -1.66 -8.21
CA ILE A 102 -12.57 -2.04 -9.47
C ILE A 102 -11.67 -3.23 -9.19
N ILE A 103 -11.98 -4.34 -9.86
CA ILE A 103 -11.27 -5.62 -9.78
C ILE A 103 -10.90 -6.12 -11.17
N PHE A 104 -9.95 -7.04 -11.27
CA PHE A 104 -9.28 -7.35 -12.52
C PHE A 104 -9.46 -8.82 -12.93
N LYS A 105 -9.93 -9.05 -14.17
CA LYS A 105 -9.95 -10.36 -14.84
C LYS A 105 -8.77 -10.54 -15.83
N VAL A 106 -7.86 -9.57 -15.88
CA VAL A 106 -6.63 -9.57 -16.68
C VAL A 106 -5.47 -8.99 -15.88
N SER A 107 -4.26 -9.28 -16.33
CA SER A 107 -3.01 -8.79 -15.77
C SER A 107 -2.04 -8.45 -16.89
N GLY A 108 -1.14 -7.51 -16.66
CA GLY A 108 -0.29 -6.95 -17.70
C GLY A 108 -0.07 -5.44 -17.55
N THR A 109 0.53 -4.85 -18.58
CA THR A 109 0.86 -3.43 -18.62
C THR A 109 -0.15 -2.66 -19.47
N ILE A 110 -0.95 -1.82 -18.82
CA ILE A 110 -1.88 -0.88 -19.47
C ILE A 110 -1.08 0.33 -19.95
N ARG A 111 -1.00 0.50 -21.27
CA ARG A 111 -0.38 1.67 -21.89
C ARG A 111 -1.42 2.78 -21.98
N LEU A 112 -1.30 3.80 -21.11
CA LEU A 112 -2.15 4.97 -21.17
C LEU A 112 -1.86 5.78 -22.45
N LEU A 113 -2.89 6.43 -22.99
CA LEU A 113 -2.81 7.34 -24.15
C LEU A 113 -3.07 8.80 -23.75
N SER A 114 -3.45 9.04 -22.49
CA SER A 114 -3.56 10.35 -21.85
C SER A 114 -3.50 10.21 -20.32
N GLU A 115 -3.36 11.32 -19.60
CA GLU A 115 -3.47 11.35 -18.13
C GLU A 115 -4.73 10.61 -17.63
N LEU A 116 -4.56 9.75 -16.62
CA LEU A 116 -5.66 9.03 -15.99
C LEU A 116 -6.09 9.78 -14.71
N LYS A 117 -7.09 10.67 -14.84
CA LYS A 117 -7.70 11.36 -13.70
C LYS A 117 -8.82 10.56 -13.07
N ILE A 118 -8.70 10.24 -11.78
CA ILE A 118 -9.77 9.66 -10.97
C ILE A 118 -10.64 10.81 -10.44
N LYS A 119 -11.71 11.14 -11.18
CA LYS A 119 -12.60 12.29 -10.89
C LYS A 119 -13.87 11.95 -10.11
N ASN A 120 -14.19 10.66 -10.00
CA ASN A 120 -15.37 10.19 -9.27
C ASN A 120 -14.89 9.50 -8.00
N GLY A 121 -15.31 10.03 -6.86
CA GLY A 121 -14.99 9.50 -5.53
C GLY A 121 -15.63 8.15 -5.24
N ASP A 122 -15.54 7.71 -3.99
CA ASP A 122 -16.09 6.45 -3.48
C ASP A 122 -15.59 5.24 -4.30
N LEU A 123 -14.26 5.09 -4.33
CA LEU A 123 -13.59 4.12 -5.20
C LEU A 123 -12.59 3.27 -4.43
N THR A 124 -12.66 1.95 -4.61
CA THR A 124 -11.58 1.01 -4.28
C THR A 124 -11.02 0.41 -5.56
N ILE A 125 -9.72 0.59 -5.84
CA ILE A 125 -9.00 -0.14 -6.89
C ILE A 125 -8.15 -1.23 -6.24
N ALA A 126 -8.57 -2.49 -6.41
CA ALA A 126 -7.96 -3.64 -5.76
C ALA A 126 -7.03 -4.40 -6.72
N GLY A 127 -5.81 -3.89 -6.92
CA GLY A 127 -4.81 -4.49 -7.81
C GLY A 127 -4.45 -5.94 -7.47
N GLN A 128 -4.61 -6.35 -6.21
CA GLN A 128 -4.39 -7.72 -5.75
C GLN A 128 -5.36 -8.76 -6.33
N THR A 129 -6.46 -8.32 -6.95
CA THR A 129 -7.43 -9.22 -7.61
C THR A 129 -7.00 -9.67 -9.00
N ALA A 130 -6.01 -8.99 -9.60
CA ALA A 130 -5.51 -9.35 -10.91
C ALA A 130 -4.81 -10.72 -10.88
N PRO A 131 -5.05 -11.60 -11.87
CA PRO A 131 -4.36 -12.88 -11.98
C PRO A 131 -2.84 -12.69 -12.21
N GLY A 132 -2.04 -13.77 -12.14
CA GLY A 132 -0.63 -13.73 -12.53
C GLY A 132 0.22 -12.73 -11.74
N ASP A 133 0.89 -11.82 -12.44
CA ASP A 133 1.83 -10.82 -11.87
C ASP A 133 1.18 -9.44 -11.62
N GLY A 134 -0.13 -9.30 -11.82
CA GLY A 134 -0.88 -8.07 -11.53
C GLY A 134 -0.82 -6.99 -12.63
N ILE A 135 -0.96 -5.72 -12.24
CA ILE A 135 -1.15 -4.60 -13.19
C ILE A 135 -0.03 -3.56 -13.08
N CYS A 136 0.42 -3.05 -14.23
CA CYS A 136 1.26 -1.86 -14.34
C CYS A 136 0.58 -0.82 -15.24
N LEU A 137 0.59 0.45 -14.83
CA LEU A 137 0.20 1.59 -15.64
C LEU A 137 1.45 2.29 -16.16
N ARG A 138 1.43 2.76 -17.41
CA ARG A 138 2.57 3.45 -18.03
C ARG A 138 2.19 4.57 -19.00
N ASN A 139 3.21 5.31 -19.42
CA ASN A 139 3.25 6.41 -20.39
C ASN A 139 2.66 7.76 -19.93
N TYR A 140 1.66 7.81 -19.05
CA TYR A 140 1.07 9.07 -18.60
C TYR A 140 0.89 9.13 -17.07
N PRO A 141 0.80 10.35 -16.48
CA PRO A 141 0.48 10.52 -15.07
C PRO A 141 -0.87 9.90 -14.67
N VAL A 142 -0.96 9.52 -13.40
CA VAL A 142 -2.23 9.18 -12.74
C VAL A 142 -2.48 10.18 -11.62
N THR A 143 -3.67 10.80 -11.62
CA THR A 143 -4.03 11.85 -10.66
C THR A 143 -5.30 11.47 -9.92
N ILE A 144 -5.24 11.45 -8.59
CA ILE A 144 -6.40 11.32 -7.72
C ILE A 144 -7.01 12.72 -7.56
N ASP A 145 -8.12 12.95 -8.27
CA ASP A 145 -8.84 14.23 -8.47
C ASP A 145 -10.25 14.10 -7.83
N ALA A 146 -10.34 13.35 -6.72
CA ALA A 146 -11.58 13.01 -6.00
C ALA A 146 -11.33 12.55 -4.54
N ASP A 147 -12.40 12.57 -3.73
CA ASP A 147 -12.41 12.14 -2.33
C ASP A 147 -12.77 10.64 -2.15
N ASN A 148 -12.46 10.08 -0.98
CA ASN A 148 -12.82 8.71 -0.57
C ASN A 148 -12.27 7.62 -1.51
N ILE A 149 -10.94 7.50 -1.57
CA ILE A 149 -10.21 6.69 -2.54
C ILE A 149 -9.28 5.69 -1.84
N ILE A 150 -9.41 4.41 -2.19
CA ILE A 150 -8.51 3.31 -1.81
C ILE A 150 -7.82 2.78 -3.07
N ILE A 151 -6.48 2.74 -3.09
CA ILE A 151 -5.69 2.14 -4.19
C ILE A 151 -4.68 1.18 -3.59
N ARG A 152 -4.68 -0.09 -4.05
CA ARG A 152 -3.80 -1.14 -3.50
C ARG A 152 -3.15 -1.99 -4.58
N PHE A 153 -1.91 -2.44 -4.34
CA PHE A 153 -1.19 -3.45 -5.14
C PHE A 153 -1.10 -3.15 -6.65
N LEU A 154 -0.93 -1.88 -7.03
CA LEU A 154 -0.69 -1.45 -8.41
C LEU A 154 0.74 -0.96 -8.63
N ARG A 155 1.16 -0.91 -9.89
CA ARG A 155 2.42 -0.29 -10.30
C ARG A 155 2.16 0.90 -11.22
N PHE A 156 2.82 2.02 -10.94
CA PHE A 156 2.77 3.25 -11.73
C PHE A 156 4.18 3.54 -12.23
N ARG A 157 4.49 3.07 -13.44
CA ARG A 157 5.82 3.22 -14.04
C ARG A 157 5.68 4.15 -15.23
N MET A 158 5.68 5.46 -15.00
CA MET A 158 5.26 6.44 -16.02
C MET A 158 6.17 6.39 -17.25
N GLY A 159 7.46 6.59 -17.06
CA GLY A 159 8.47 6.65 -18.11
C GLY A 159 8.35 7.88 -19.01
N ASP A 160 9.33 8.05 -19.89
CA ASP A 160 9.45 9.19 -20.81
C ASP A 160 9.00 8.88 -22.25
N GLU A 161 8.57 7.65 -22.56
CA GLU A 161 8.16 7.23 -23.92
C GLU A 161 7.11 8.14 -24.57
N ALA A 162 6.20 8.73 -23.78
CA ALA A 162 5.17 9.64 -24.27
C ALA A 162 5.54 11.13 -24.16
N GLN A 163 6.78 11.44 -23.74
CA GLN A 163 7.33 12.79 -23.64
C GLN A 163 6.45 13.73 -22.79
N GLN A 164 6.00 13.24 -21.62
CA GLN A 164 5.18 14.00 -20.67
C GLN A 164 6.01 14.47 -19.48
N GLU A 165 5.77 15.69 -19.01
CA GLU A 165 6.21 16.20 -17.70
C GLU A 165 5.13 15.89 -16.67
N GLY A 166 5.49 15.23 -15.56
CA GLY A 166 4.56 15.00 -14.45
C GLY A 166 4.91 13.83 -13.54
N ASP A 167 4.02 13.60 -12.59
CA ASP A 167 4.17 12.60 -11.54
C ASP A 167 3.67 11.21 -11.95
N ALA A 168 4.27 10.15 -11.40
CA ALA A 168 3.76 8.80 -11.61
C ALA A 168 2.41 8.59 -10.88
N LEU A 169 2.25 9.18 -9.69
CA LEU A 169 0.98 9.26 -8.96
C LEU A 169 0.89 10.56 -8.15
N GLY A 170 -0.16 11.36 -8.35
CA GLY A 170 -0.37 12.62 -7.64
C GLY A 170 -1.76 12.78 -7.01
N SER A 171 -1.87 13.58 -5.95
CA SER A 171 -3.17 14.01 -5.37
C SER A 171 -3.06 15.31 -4.57
N ARG A 172 -4.00 16.25 -4.76
CA ARG A 172 -4.09 17.52 -4.03
C ARG A 172 -5.53 18.00 -3.85
N PHE A 173 -5.81 18.70 -2.76
CA PHE A 173 -7.10 19.33 -2.46
C PHE A 173 -8.27 18.36 -2.22
N HIS A 174 -7.96 17.12 -1.82
CA HIS A 174 -8.92 16.04 -1.59
C HIS A 174 -8.83 15.47 -0.18
N LYS A 175 -9.78 14.60 0.18
CA LYS A 175 -9.83 13.97 1.51
C LYS A 175 -10.16 12.49 1.50
N ASN A 176 -9.77 11.81 2.59
CA ASN A 176 -10.00 10.39 2.83
C ASN A 176 -9.37 9.56 1.68
N ILE A 177 -8.04 9.50 1.66
CA ILE A 177 -7.28 8.80 0.63
C ILE A 177 -6.31 7.83 1.30
N ILE A 178 -6.26 6.59 0.82
CA ILE A 178 -5.22 5.63 1.22
C ILE A 178 -4.63 4.92 -0.01
N VAL A 179 -3.31 5.01 -0.13
CA VAL A 179 -2.51 4.30 -1.12
C VAL A 179 -1.60 3.33 -0.38
N ASP A 180 -1.77 2.04 -0.66
CA ASP A 180 -1.16 0.93 0.10
C ASP A 180 -0.49 -0.07 -0.86
N HIS A 181 0.72 -0.51 -0.53
CA HIS A 181 1.41 -1.56 -1.30
C HIS A 181 1.50 -1.30 -2.83
N CYS A 182 1.67 -0.04 -3.23
CA CYS A 182 1.90 0.31 -4.63
C CYS A 182 3.39 0.54 -4.92
N SER A 183 3.82 0.33 -6.17
CA SER A 183 5.18 0.66 -6.63
C SER A 183 5.14 1.76 -7.69
N MET A 184 5.78 2.89 -7.42
CA MET A 184 5.79 4.09 -8.25
C MET A 184 7.21 4.38 -8.73
N SER A 185 7.40 4.60 -10.03
CA SER A 185 8.72 4.85 -10.62
C SER A 185 8.69 5.63 -11.93
N TRP A 186 9.87 6.11 -12.33
CA TRP A 186 10.17 6.68 -13.63
C TRP A 186 9.31 7.90 -13.97
N SER A 187 9.08 8.76 -12.97
CA SER A 187 8.51 10.09 -13.18
C SER A 187 9.51 11.02 -13.86
N THR A 188 8.98 12.10 -14.44
CA THR A 188 9.76 13.17 -15.07
C THR A 188 9.63 14.50 -14.32
N ASP A 189 8.63 14.66 -13.44
CA ASP A 189 8.59 15.67 -12.37
C ASP A 189 8.88 14.97 -11.02
N GLU A 190 7.91 14.86 -10.10
CA GLU A 190 8.05 14.09 -8.85
C GLU A 190 7.57 12.63 -8.99
N THR A 191 8.11 11.66 -8.25
CA THR A 191 7.58 10.29 -8.34
C THR A 191 6.21 10.14 -7.67
N VAL A 192 6.04 10.69 -6.45
CA VAL A 192 4.74 10.72 -5.74
C VAL A 192 4.54 12.02 -4.98
N SER A 193 3.62 12.88 -5.43
CA SER A 193 3.20 14.08 -4.69
C SER A 193 1.79 13.97 -4.13
N ILE A 194 1.69 13.93 -2.80
CA ILE A 194 0.44 13.87 -2.05
C ILE A 194 0.52 14.94 -0.96
N TYR A 195 -0.12 16.09 -1.19
CA TYR A 195 -0.10 17.25 -0.29
C TYR A 195 -1.34 18.12 -0.50
N ASN A 196 -1.62 19.09 0.38
CA ASN A 196 -2.90 19.83 0.45
C ASN A 196 -4.14 18.93 0.55
N ASN A 197 -4.00 17.73 1.11
CA ASN A 197 -5.10 16.80 1.34
C ASN A 197 -5.48 16.74 2.83
N GLU A 198 -6.65 16.19 3.15
CA GLU A 198 -7.08 15.94 4.52
C GLU A 198 -7.31 14.42 4.77
N ASN A 199 -6.90 13.91 5.93
CA ASN A 199 -7.07 12.50 6.33
C ASN A 199 -6.53 11.51 5.27
N THR A 200 -5.23 11.57 5.02
CA THR A 200 -4.59 10.81 3.93
C THR A 200 -3.50 9.87 4.46
N THR A 201 -3.28 8.74 3.79
CA THR A 201 -2.15 7.84 4.09
C THR A 201 -1.49 7.27 2.84
N LEU A 202 -0.17 7.36 2.79
CA LEU A 202 0.69 6.59 1.88
C LEU A 202 1.47 5.58 2.74
N GLN A 203 1.16 4.30 2.58
CA GLN A 203 1.74 3.23 3.39
C GLN A 203 2.32 2.09 2.56
N TRP A 204 3.41 1.50 3.04
CA TRP A 204 4.00 0.28 2.46
C TRP A 204 4.30 0.38 0.96
N CYS A 205 4.49 1.58 0.41
CA CYS A 205 4.73 1.79 -1.01
C CYS A 205 6.22 1.85 -1.33
N TYR A 206 6.58 1.49 -2.56
CA TYR A 206 7.91 1.75 -3.12
C TYR A 206 7.83 2.96 -4.04
N ILE A 207 8.67 3.96 -3.80
CA ILE A 207 8.81 5.19 -4.58
C ILE A 207 10.27 5.20 -5.02
N THR A 208 10.53 4.93 -6.31
CA THR A 208 11.89 4.60 -6.75
C THR A 208 12.22 5.15 -8.13
N GLU A 209 13.48 5.53 -8.37
CA GLU A 209 14.01 5.85 -9.71
C GLU A 209 13.21 6.94 -10.45
N SER A 210 13.26 8.19 -9.97
CA SER A 210 12.88 9.35 -10.79
C SER A 210 13.88 9.59 -11.93
N LEU A 211 13.41 9.97 -13.11
CA LEU A 211 14.26 10.20 -14.27
C LEU A 211 14.90 11.60 -14.22
N ARG A 212 16.23 11.68 -14.07
CA ARG A 212 16.88 12.96 -13.77
C ARG A 212 17.06 13.85 -14.99
N ASN A 213 17.80 13.43 -16.00
CA ASN A 213 18.06 14.23 -17.21
C ASN A 213 17.15 13.78 -18.36
N SER A 214 15.84 13.74 -18.08
CA SER A 214 14.80 13.35 -19.03
C SER A 214 14.12 14.58 -19.66
N VAL A 215 12.82 14.49 -19.96
CA VAL A 215 12.03 15.45 -20.76
C VAL A 215 11.58 16.72 -20.02
N HIS A 216 11.95 16.88 -18.75
CA HIS A 216 11.47 17.97 -17.91
C HIS A 216 11.99 19.34 -18.38
N GLY A 217 11.08 20.29 -18.61
CA GLY A 217 11.35 21.57 -19.29
C GLY A 217 12.30 22.51 -18.55
N LYS A 218 12.57 22.26 -17.27
CA LYS A 218 13.52 23.04 -16.44
C LYS A 218 14.94 22.44 -16.40
N GLY A 219 15.19 21.35 -17.14
CA GLY A 219 16.42 20.57 -17.07
C GLY A 219 16.37 19.49 -15.99
N SER A 220 17.53 19.13 -15.42
CA SER A 220 17.70 18.04 -14.45
C SER A 220 16.71 18.07 -13.29
N HIS A 221 15.90 17.00 -13.16
CA HIS A 221 14.76 16.97 -12.24
C HIS A 221 14.41 15.56 -11.74
N GLY A 222 15.37 14.88 -11.12
CA GLY A 222 15.18 13.52 -10.58
C GLY A 222 14.64 13.55 -9.15
N TYR A 223 13.34 13.79 -8.96
CA TYR A 223 12.76 14.05 -7.64
C TYR A 223 11.76 12.99 -7.14
N GLY A 224 11.82 12.67 -5.85
CA GLY A 224 11.01 11.61 -5.24
C GLY A 224 9.56 11.99 -4.95
N GLY A 225 9.29 13.14 -4.34
CA GLY A 225 7.91 13.54 -4.03
C GLY A 225 7.74 14.81 -3.18
N ILE A 226 6.58 15.46 -3.26
CA ILE A 226 6.11 16.46 -2.28
C ILE A 226 5.07 15.80 -1.35
N TRP A 227 5.37 15.73 -0.05
CA TRP A 227 4.49 15.11 0.95
C TRP A 227 3.98 16.17 1.93
N GLY A 228 2.67 16.13 2.22
CA GLY A 228 2.00 17.13 3.04
C GLY A 228 0.55 16.77 3.34
N GLY A 229 -0.17 17.68 3.99
CA GLY A 229 -1.60 17.56 4.29
C GLY A 229 -1.97 17.65 5.77
N LYS A 230 -3.24 17.97 5.98
CA LYS A 230 -3.88 18.01 7.29
C LYS A 230 -4.27 16.60 7.71
N ASN A 231 -3.69 16.11 8.81
CA ASN A 231 -3.80 14.69 9.18
C ASN A 231 -3.33 13.81 8.00
N ALA A 232 -2.04 13.85 7.69
CA ALA A 232 -1.44 13.06 6.60
C ALA A 232 -0.34 12.13 7.13
N SER A 233 -0.46 10.83 6.90
CA SER A 233 0.52 9.83 7.32
C SER A 233 1.32 9.30 6.14
N PHE A 234 2.64 9.23 6.31
CA PHE A 234 3.57 8.66 5.34
C PHE A 234 4.44 7.67 6.08
N HIS A 235 4.14 6.36 5.98
CA HIS A 235 4.87 5.38 6.77
C HIS A 235 5.18 4.06 6.09
N HIS A 236 6.28 3.43 6.52
CA HIS A 236 6.72 2.14 5.99
C HIS A 236 6.94 2.14 4.47
N ASN A 237 7.22 3.31 3.87
CA ASN A 237 7.52 3.42 2.45
C ASN A 237 9.04 3.32 2.21
N LEU A 238 9.43 2.86 1.02
CA LEU A 238 10.79 2.97 0.51
C LEU A 238 10.87 4.15 -0.45
N MET A 239 11.77 5.09 -0.22
CA MET A 239 12.23 6.06 -1.22
C MET A 239 13.65 5.72 -1.64
N ALA A 240 13.89 5.49 -2.93
CA ALA A 240 15.21 5.04 -3.38
C ALA A 240 15.60 5.60 -4.76
N HIS A 241 16.87 5.99 -4.92
CA HIS A 241 17.42 6.42 -6.22
C HIS A 241 16.77 7.69 -6.79
N HIS A 242 16.66 8.75 -5.98
CA HIS A 242 16.27 10.09 -6.41
C HIS A 242 17.38 11.11 -6.10
N ASP A 243 17.59 12.11 -6.95
CA ASP A 243 18.58 13.16 -6.71
C ASP A 243 18.18 14.09 -5.53
N SER A 244 16.88 14.37 -5.40
CA SER A 244 16.34 15.25 -4.36
C SER A 244 14.88 14.92 -4.04
N ARG A 245 14.28 15.66 -3.10
CA ARG A 245 12.90 15.50 -2.61
C ARG A 245 12.63 14.07 -2.13
N ASN A 246 13.30 13.66 -1.05
CA ASN A 246 13.14 12.34 -0.45
C ASN A 246 12.54 12.40 0.99
N PRO A 247 11.29 12.87 1.19
CA PRO A 247 10.47 13.74 0.32
C PRO A 247 10.88 15.22 0.44
N ARG A 248 10.27 16.13 -0.33
CA ARG A 248 10.08 17.51 0.13
C ARG A 248 8.83 17.54 0.99
N LEU A 249 8.92 18.03 2.23
CA LEU A 249 7.73 18.41 2.99
C LEU A 249 7.22 19.76 2.50
N GLY A 250 5.92 19.89 2.24
CA GLY A 250 5.36 21.20 1.95
C GLY A 250 3.98 21.21 1.33
N GLU A 251 3.32 22.34 1.52
CA GLU A 251 2.02 22.68 0.95
C GLU A 251 2.14 23.61 -0.27
N SER A 252 0.99 23.99 -0.84
CA SER A 252 0.85 25.15 -1.72
C SER A 252 1.59 26.36 -1.15
N ALA A 253 2.60 26.81 -1.90
CA ALA A 253 3.62 27.73 -1.40
C ALA A 253 3.02 29.04 -0.87
N GLY A 254 3.23 29.29 0.43
CA GLY A 254 2.78 30.52 1.09
C GLY A 254 1.35 30.49 1.65
N SER A 255 0.65 29.36 1.56
CA SER A 255 -0.71 29.20 2.11
C SER A 255 -0.71 28.94 3.62
N ALA A 256 -1.71 29.50 4.31
CA ALA A 256 -2.02 29.21 5.71
C ALA A 256 -2.46 27.76 5.97
N PHE A 257 -2.73 26.95 4.93
CA PHE A 257 -3.06 25.53 5.08
C PHE A 257 -1.97 24.79 5.89
N ALA A 258 -0.69 25.14 5.69
CA ALA A 258 0.46 24.63 6.44
C ALA A 258 0.30 24.74 7.97
N LEU A 259 -0.39 25.78 8.45
CA LEU A 259 -0.63 26.00 9.89
C LEU A 259 -1.68 25.05 10.47
N THR A 260 -2.52 24.45 9.62
CA THR A 260 -3.55 23.46 10.02
C THR A 260 -3.03 22.03 10.03
N ASP A 261 -1.80 21.82 9.53
CA ASP A 261 -1.32 20.49 9.22
C ASP A 261 -0.81 19.73 10.42
N LEU A 262 -1.01 18.41 10.34
CA LEU A 262 -0.34 17.39 11.13
C LEU A 262 0.15 16.33 10.13
N VAL A 263 1.42 16.44 9.77
CA VAL A 263 2.09 15.45 8.91
C VAL A 263 2.87 14.49 9.79
N ASP A 264 2.64 13.21 9.59
CA ASP A 264 3.29 12.14 10.33
C ASP A 264 4.13 11.27 9.39
N LEU A 265 5.43 11.49 9.39
CA LEU A 265 6.39 10.71 8.63
C LEU A 265 7.10 9.74 9.58
N ARG A 266 6.83 8.43 9.46
CA ARG A 266 7.47 7.44 10.34
C ARG A 266 7.87 6.13 9.66
N ASN A 267 8.93 5.50 10.16
CA ASN A 267 9.34 4.17 9.70
C ASN A 267 9.58 4.02 8.18
N ASN A 268 9.89 5.11 7.47
CA ASN A 268 10.25 5.04 6.05
C ASN A 268 11.72 4.66 5.88
N VAL A 269 12.07 4.03 4.76
CA VAL A 269 13.45 3.75 4.34
C VAL A 269 13.82 4.72 3.24
N ILE A 270 14.88 5.49 3.43
CA ILE A 270 15.38 6.47 2.45
C ILE A 270 16.77 6.02 2.00
N TYR A 271 16.95 5.68 0.72
CA TYR A 271 18.20 5.14 0.17
C TYR A 271 18.72 5.93 -1.04
N ASN A 272 20.05 6.08 -1.12
CA ASN A 272 20.76 6.59 -2.30
C ASN A 272 20.18 7.93 -2.84
N TRP A 273 19.87 8.85 -1.94
CA TRP A 273 19.51 10.22 -2.33
C TRP A 273 20.74 10.97 -2.82
N GLY A 274 20.61 11.90 -3.77
CA GLY A 274 21.71 12.72 -4.28
C GLY A 274 22.09 13.91 -3.39
N GLY A 275 21.60 15.09 -3.77
CA GLY A 275 21.82 16.35 -3.06
C GLY A 275 21.02 16.47 -1.76
N ASN A 276 19.76 15.99 -1.74
CA ASN A 276 18.87 16.14 -0.58
C ASN A 276 18.11 14.85 -0.25
N SER A 277 18.12 14.49 1.03
CA SER A 277 17.15 13.58 1.65
C SER A 277 15.83 14.34 1.84
N LEU A 278 15.41 14.56 3.09
CA LEU A 278 14.23 15.38 3.41
C LEU A 278 14.58 16.86 3.49
N TYR A 279 13.69 17.74 2.99
CA TYR A 279 13.77 19.19 3.20
C TYR A 279 12.39 19.86 3.12
N GLY A 280 12.31 21.17 3.36
CA GLY A 280 11.04 21.92 3.33
C GLY A 280 10.40 22.05 4.72
N GLY A 281 9.08 21.99 4.77
CA GLY A 281 8.30 22.05 6.02
C GLY A 281 7.95 23.46 6.48
N GLU A 282 7.83 24.40 5.54
CA GLU A 282 7.57 25.82 5.83
C GLU A 282 6.26 26.00 6.63
N ALA A 283 6.37 26.46 7.87
CA ALA A 283 5.27 26.65 8.83
C ALA A 283 4.43 25.41 9.24
N MET A 284 4.78 24.21 8.78
CA MET A 284 4.03 22.97 9.04
C MET A 284 4.24 22.44 10.48
N ASN A 285 3.32 21.60 10.98
CA ASN A 285 3.55 20.78 12.18
C ASN A 285 3.78 19.32 11.79
N VAL A 286 4.94 18.75 12.16
CA VAL A 286 5.41 17.48 11.59
C VAL A 286 6.06 16.55 12.63
N ASN A 287 5.72 15.27 12.60
CA ASN A 287 6.52 14.20 13.21
C ASN A 287 7.46 13.57 12.16
N ILE A 288 8.74 13.38 12.49
CA ILE A 288 9.71 12.60 11.70
C ILE A 288 10.33 11.57 12.64
N THR A 289 9.80 10.34 12.65
CA THR A 289 10.13 9.35 13.68
C THR A 289 10.59 8.01 13.12
N ASN A 290 11.60 7.41 13.77
CA ASN A 290 12.06 6.04 13.52
C ASN A 290 12.23 5.65 12.03
N SER A 291 12.61 6.59 11.16
CA SER A 291 12.91 6.31 9.75
C SER A 291 14.38 5.92 9.57
N TYR A 292 14.66 5.08 8.56
CA TYR A 292 15.98 4.55 8.26
C TYR A 292 16.60 5.28 7.07
N TYR A 293 17.63 6.08 7.31
CA TYR A 293 18.38 6.79 6.29
C TYR A 293 19.65 6.00 5.95
N LYS A 294 19.74 5.51 4.71
CA LYS A 294 20.88 4.76 4.18
C LYS A 294 21.59 5.58 3.08
N PRO A 295 22.67 6.31 3.41
CA PRO A 295 23.46 7.02 2.40
C PRO A 295 23.97 6.03 1.35
N GLY A 296 23.64 6.24 0.09
CA GLY A 296 24.06 5.39 -1.03
C GLY A 296 25.24 5.97 -1.82
N PRO A 297 25.68 5.30 -2.89
CA PRO A 297 26.81 5.71 -3.71
C PRO A 297 26.74 7.15 -4.29
N VAL A 298 25.54 7.68 -4.56
CA VAL A 298 25.33 9.06 -5.03
C VAL A 298 25.21 10.10 -3.91
N THR A 299 25.08 9.66 -2.65
CA THR A 299 24.78 10.54 -1.52
C THR A 299 25.92 11.47 -1.13
N THR A 300 25.66 12.77 -1.23
CA THR A 300 26.60 13.84 -0.87
C THR A 300 26.46 14.32 0.58
N LYS A 301 25.26 14.21 1.17
CA LYS A 301 24.94 14.65 2.53
C LYS A 301 24.61 13.45 3.42
N THR A 302 25.63 12.67 3.73
CA THR A 302 25.54 11.37 4.44
C THR A 302 25.01 11.44 5.87
N GLN A 303 24.99 12.63 6.48
CA GLN A 303 24.47 12.85 7.85
C GLN A 303 23.08 13.51 7.91
N ARG A 304 22.45 13.83 6.78
CA ARG A 304 21.22 14.64 6.77
C ARG A 304 19.96 13.79 6.97
N ILE A 305 19.25 14.05 8.08
CA ILE A 305 17.86 13.65 8.26
C ILE A 305 16.97 14.64 7.51
N ALA A 306 17.09 15.94 7.83
CA ALA A 306 16.27 17.01 7.25
C ALA A 306 17.04 18.32 7.05
N SER A 307 16.72 19.08 5.99
CA SER A 307 17.05 20.50 5.86
C SER A 307 15.76 21.31 5.95
N LEU A 308 15.44 21.84 7.13
CA LEU A 308 14.19 22.57 7.35
C LEU A 308 14.22 23.94 6.67
N ASP A 309 13.06 24.42 6.22
CA ASP A 309 12.88 25.69 5.52
C ASP A 309 11.78 26.58 6.14
N LYS A 310 11.75 27.84 5.72
CA LYS A 310 10.65 28.77 5.96
C LYS A 310 10.36 29.61 4.72
N ASN A 311 9.12 30.05 4.54
CA ASN A 311 8.73 30.82 3.36
C ASN A 311 9.38 32.22 3.39
N LYS A 312 10.10 32.61 2.32
CA LYS A 312 10.72 33.95 2.21
C LYS A 312 10.07 34.88 1.19
N VAL A 313 8.87 34.53 0.70
CA VAL A 313 8.05 35.36 -0.20
C VAL A 313 7.20 36.32 0.64
N SER A 314 7.62 37.59 0.70
CA SER A 314 6.93 38.64 1.45
C SER A 314 5.46 38.78 1.04
N GLY A 315 4.57 38.90 2.02
CA GLY A 315 3.13 39.05 1.81
C GLY A 315 2.35 37.73 1.69
N THR A 316 3.02 36.57 1.78
CA THR A 316 2.34 35.28 1.96
C THR A 316 1.88 35.08 3.40
N GLU A 317 0.89 34.22 3.61
CA GLU A 317 0.25 34.00 4.92
C GLU A 317 1.20 33.37 5.94
N VAL A 318 2.20 32.64 5.47
CA VAL A 318 3.23 31.95 6.29
C VAL A 318 4.62 32.57 6.14
N TYR A 319 4.71 33.84 5.75
CA TYR A 319 5.97 34.54 5.53
C TYR A 319 6.86 34.54 6.79
N ASP A 320 8.10 34.07 6.61
CA ASP A 320 9.19 33.96 7.59
C ASP A 320 8.92 33.03 8.79
N ILE A 321 7.90 32.16 8.70
CA ILE A 321 7.52 31.22 9.75
C ILE A 321 8.23 29.86 9.56
N TRP A 322 9.03 29.45 10.56
CA TRP A 322 9.54 28.08 10.69
C TRP A 322 8.44 27.12 11.14
N GLY A 323 8.42 25.90 10.59
CA GLY A 323 7.57 24.81 11.09
C GLY A 323 7.93 24.33 12.50
N LYS A 324 7.09 23.45 13.05
CA LYS A 324 7.25 22.78 14.34
C LYS A 324 7.45 21.28 14.11
N PHE A 325 8.56 20.74 14.61
CA PHE A 325 8.94 19.36 14.31
C PHE A 325 9.23 18.57 15.57
N TYR A 326 8.70 17.34 15.65
CA TYR A 326 9.21 16.32 16.55
C TYR A 326 10.06 15.34 15.73
N ILE A 327 11.38 15.36 15.94
CA ILE A 327 12.34 14.54 15.20
C ILE A 327 13.08 13.64 16.19
N HIS A 328 12.85 12.32 16.12
CA HIS A 328 13.37 11.38 17.11
C HIS A 328 13.52 9.95 16.58
N GLY A 329 14.54 9.22 17.07
CA GLY A 329 14.73 7.78 16.84
C GLY A 329 15.07 7.39 15.39
N ASN A 330 15.29 8.35 14.50
CA ASN A 330 15.72 8.08 13.14
C ASN A 330 17.16 7.55 13.14
N TYR A 331 17.41 6.53 12.34
CA TYR A 331 18.71 5.89 12.21
C TYR A 331 19.39 6.36 10.93
N VAL A 332 20.68 6.70 11.01
CA VAL A 332 21.48 7.10 9.83
C VAL A 332 22.67 6.18 9.70
N GLU A 333 22.62 5.30 8.70
CA GLU A 333 23.61 4.24 8.52
C GLU A 333 25.01 4.82 8.26
N GLY A 334 25.96 4.49 9.16
CA GLY A 334 27.32 5.03 9.12
C GLY A 334 27.53 6.35 9.88
N SER A 335 26.49 6.93 10.49
CA SER A 335 26.61 8.10 11.38
C SER A 335 26.08 7.80 12.79
N THR A 336 26.99 7.40 13.69
CA THR A 336 26.68 7.23 15.12
C THR A 336 26.30 8.56 15.78
N GLN A 337 26.91 9.67 15.35
CA GLN A 337 26.58 11.02 15.82
C GLN A 337 25.14 11.41 15.48
N THR A 338 24.73 11.28 14.22
CA THR A 338 23.35 11.61 13.81
C THR A 338 22.32 10.65 14.40
N THR A 339 22.66 9.36 14.52
CA THR A 339 21.77 8.36 15.13
C THR A 339 21.58 8.62 16.63
N GLY A 340 22.63 9.05 17.35
CA GLY A 340 22.57 9.39 18.78
C GLY A 340 21.97 10.77 19.07
N ASP A 341 22.13 11.74 18.15
CA ASP A 341 21.53 13.08 18.22
C ASP A 341 21.05 13.51 16.83
N ASN A 342 19.77 13.18 16.56
CA ASN A 342 19.08 13.54 15.33
C ASN A 342 19.06 15.07 15.10
N TRP A 343 18.99 15.88 16.16
CA TRP A 343 18.79 17.32 16.05
C TRP A 343 20.09 18.06 15.70
N SER A 344 21.14 17.92 16.49
CA SER A 344 22.39 18.66 16.26
C SER A 344 23.00 18.33 14.90
N TYR A 345 23.19 17.03 14.62
CA TYR A 345 23.91 16.58 13.41
C TYR A 345 22.99 16.37 12.21
N GLY A 346 21.75 15.91 12.43
CA GLY A 346 20.82 15.55 11.36
C GLY A 346 19.93 16.69 10.85
N VAL A 347 19.84 17.80 11.59
CA VAL A 347 18.95 18.93 11.30
C VAL A 347 19.68 20.28 11.41
N PHE A 348 20.16 20.66 12.61
CA PHE A 348 20.71 22.00 12.84
C PHE A 348 22.00 22.28 12.07
N ASN A 349 22.82 21.26 11.81
CA ASN A 349 24.00 21.36 10.96
C ASN A 349 23.69 21.21 9.45
N GLN A 350 22.42 21.10 9.05
CA GLN A 350 22.01 20.68 7.70
C GLN A 350 21.21 21.73 6.91
N PHE A 351 20.86 22.86 7.52
CA PHE A 351 20.15 23.97 6.87
C PHE A 351 20.78 24.40 5.53
N HIS A 352 19.95 24.92 4.64
CA HIS A 352 20.42 25.53 3.41
C HIS A 352 21.21 26.83 3.70
N SER A 353 22.31 27.05 2.98
CA SER A 353 23.25 28.15 3.26
C SER A 353 22.66 29.55 3.06
N SER A 354 21.53 29.67 2.38
CA SER A 354 20.80 30.94 2.19
C SER A 354 20.31 31.57 3.50
N TYR A 355 20.16 30.81 4.58
CA TYR A 355 19.78 31.33 5.89
C TYR A 355 20.98 31.85 6.71
N GLY A 356 22.22 31.60 6.26
CA GLY A 356 23.43 31.91 7.03
C GLY A 356 23.43 31.17 8.38
N THR A 357 23.46 31.91 9.48
CA THR A 357 23.35 31.36 10.84
C THR A 357 21.92 31.47 11.34
N VAL A 358 21.23 30.33 11.45
CA VAL A 358 19.95 30.23 12.17
C VAL A 358 20.20 30.41 13.68
N SER A 359 19.42 31.25 14.35
CA SER A 359 19.62 31.58 15.77
C SER A 359 19.20 30.45 16.70
N GLU A 360 19.67 30.47 17.95
CA GLU A 360 19.29 29.45 18.95
C GLU A 360 17.82 29.59 19.38
N GLU A 361 17.25 30.79 19.31
CA GLU A 361 15.82 31.02 19.52
C GLU A 361 14.99 30.33 18.42
N ASP A 362 15.37 30.49 17.15
CA ASP A 362 14.70 29.82 16.02
C ASP A 362 14.83 28.28 16.12
N LYS A 363 16.04 27.77 16.43
CA LYS A 363 16.30 26.34 16.64
C LYS A 363 15.49 25.76 17.80
N THR A 364 15.35 26.50 18.89
CA THR A 364 14.52 26.12 20.03
C THR A 364 13.04 26.15 19.65
N ALA A 365 12.61 27.20 18.95
CA ALA A 365 11.21 27.39 18.57
C ALA A 365 10.69 26.35 17.57
N MET A 366 11.54 25.83 16.67
CA MET A 366 11.14 24.79 15.71
C MET A 366 11.08 23.37 16.32
N ARG A 367 11.68 23.15 17.50
CA ARG A 367 11.77 21.82 18.12
C ARG A 367 10.63 21.56 19.10
N LEU A 368 9.83 20.53 18.81
CA LEU A 368 8.91 19.92 19.76
C LEU A 368 9.66 18.90 20.63
N VAL A 369 9.35 18.89 21.93
CA VAL A 369 9.93 17.93 22.90
C VAL A 369 9.12 16.63 23.01
N GLU A 370 7.83 16.69 22.70
CA GLU A 370 6.91 15.56 22.64
C GLU A 370 6.33 15.42 21.22
N PRO A 371 5.94 14.22 20.78
CA PRO A 371 5.32 14.02 19.47
C PRO A 371 3.94 14.68 19.38
N LEU A 372 3.58 15.12 18.19
CA LEU A 372 2.20 15.48 17.87
C LEU A 372 1.34 14.20 17.92
N SER A 373 0.19 14.25 18.61
CA SER A 373 -0.62 13.04 18.81
C SER A 373 -1.20 12.51 17.51
N ILE A 374 -0.82 11.29 17.16
CA ILE A 374 -1.45 10.49 16.09
C ILE A 374 -2.56 9.56 16.62
N ASN A 375 -2.90 9.65 17.91
CA ASN A 375 -3.88 8.77 18.58
C ASN A 375 -3.57 7.27 18.42
N ASN A 376 -2.28 6.92 18.31
CA ASN A 376 -1.77 5.55 18.10
C ASN A 376 -2.32 4.85 16.83
N ASN A 377 -2.64 5.61 15.77
CA ASN A 377 -3.16 5.05 14.52
C ASN A 377 -2.12 4.35 13.62
N VAL A 378 -0.85 4.26 14.01
CA VAL A 378 0.21 3.52 13.30
C VAL A 378 1.03 2.69 14.29
N ASN A 379 1.12 1.38 14.05
CA ASN A 379 2.05 0.49 14.74
C ASN A 379 3.49 0.91 14.44
N THR A 380 4.21 1.35 15.47
CA THR A 380 5.47 2.07 15.29
C THR A 380 6.67 1.20 15.63
N HIS A 381 7.43 0.84 14.61
CA HIS A 381 8.64 0.05 14.73
C HIS A 381 9.85 0.90 15.14
N THR A 382 10.95 0.27 15.53
CA THR A 382 12.27 0.95 15.52
C THR A 382 12.73 1.11 14.06
N ALA A 383 13.63 2.05 13.77
CA ALA A 383 14.13 2.25 12.40
C ALA A 383 14.79 1.00 11.78
N LEU A 384 15.45 0.17 12.60
CA LEU A 384 16.04 -1.10 12.15
C LEU A 384 14.97 -2.14 11.78
N VAL A 385 13.95 -2.31 12.62
CA VAL A 385 12.84 -3.23 12.32
C VAL A 385 12.02 -2.74 11.13
N ALA A 386 11.80 -1.42 11.04
CA ALA A 386 11.16 -0.80 9.88
C ALA A 386 11.92 -1.09 8.59
N TYR A 387 13.25 -0.99 8.58
CA TYR A 387 14.07 -1.34 7.42
C TYR A 387 13.81 -2.77 6.93
N ASP A 388 13.89 -3.76 7.83
CA ASP A 388 13.64 -5.17 7.47
C ASP A 388 12.20 -5.39 6.99
N LYS A 389 11.21 -4.80 7.68
CA LYS A 389 9.78 -4.91 7.34
C LYS A 389 9.46 -4.28 5.99
N VAL A 390 9.94 -3.06 5.70
CA VAL A 390 9.70 -2.38 4.42
C VAL A 390 10.31 -3.16 3.27
N LEU A 391 11.52 -3.69 3.45
CA LEU A 391 12.16 -4.52 2.43
C LEU A 391 11.52 -5.91 2.26
N ALA A 392 10.85 -6.44 3.29
CA ALA A 392 10.09 -7.68 3.20
C ALA A 392 8.71 -7.50 2.56
N TYR A 393 7.97 -6.45 2.95
CA TYR A 393 6.53 -6.32 2.67
C TYR A 393 6.14 -5.14 1.77
N GLY A 394 6.95 -4.09 1.60
CA GLY A 394 6.57 -2.90 0.81
C GLY A 394 6.53 -3.09 -0.71
N GLY A 395 5.99 -2.10 -1.42
CA GLY A 395 5.73 -2.12 -2.86
C GLY A 395 4.56 -3.05 -3.22
N ALA A 396 4.43 -3.41 -4.50
CA ALA A 396 3.47 -4.39 -5.01
C ALA A 396 3.82 -5.83 -4.58
N SER A 397 3.88 -6.06 -3.26
CA SER A 397 4.60 -7.18 -2.65
C SER A 397 3.96 -8.55 -2.83
N LEU A 398 2.66 -8.61 -3.13
CA LEU A 398 1.99 -9.84 -3.54
C LEU A 398 2.69 -10.51 -4.74
N LYS A 399 3.26 -9.71 -5.65
CA LYS A 399 3.94 -10.15 -6.88
C LYS A 399 5.04 -9.16 -7.30
N ARG A 400 6.09 -8.92 -6.51
CA ARG A 400 7.14 -7.95 -6.92
C ARG A 400 7.71 -8.26 -8.30
N ASP A 401 7.83 -7.24 -9.15
CA ASP A 401 8.45 -7.38 -10.47
C ASP A 401 9.98 -7.30 -10.38
N ALA A 402 10.66 -7.48 -11.51
CA ALA A 402 12.13 -7.45 -11.58
C ALA A 402 12.76 -6.13 -11.10
N ILE A 403 12.03 -5.00 -11.18
CA ILE A 403 12.52 -3.69 -10.75
C ILE A 403 12.45 -3.60 -9.22
N ASP A 404 11.30 -3.92 -8.62
CA ASP A 404 11.13 -3.89 -7.16
C ASP A 404 12.07 -4.88 -6.46
N LEU A 405 12.30 -6.05 -7.07
CA LEU A 405 13.27 -7.04 -6.59
C LEU A 405 14.71 -6.52 -6.66
N ARG A 406 15.11 -5.91 -7.80
CA ARG A 406 16.43 -5.29 -7.95
C ARG A 406 16.65 -4.18 -6.93
N ILE A 407 15.72 -3.23 -6.79
CA ILE A 407 15.85 -2.13 -5.84
C ILE A 407 15.91 -2.65 -4.39
N THR A 408 15.11 -3.68 -4.06
CA THR A 408 15.19 -4.33 -2.74
C THR A 408 16.61 -4.87 -2.47
N GLU A 409 17.26 -5.47 -3.46
CA GLU A 409 18.63 -5.98 -3.32
C GLU A 409 19.67 -4.85 -3.24
N GLU A 410 19.58 -3.84 -4.13
CA GLU A 410 20.46 -2.66 -4.13
C GLU A 410 20.44 -1.92 -2.76
N VAL A 411 19.26 -1.82 -2.12
CA VAL A 411 19.10 -1.24 -0.78
C VAL A 411 19.69 -2.14 0.33
N LYS A 412 19.70 -3.46 0.16
CA LYS A 412 20.35 -4.40 1.10
C LYS A 412 21.87 -4.31 1.02
N THR A 413 22.40 -4.51 -0.18
CA THR A 413 23.84 -4.56 -0.48
C THR A 413 24.51 -3.19 -0.46
N LYS A 414 23.73 -2.10 -0.48
CA LYS A 414 24.22 -0.71 -0.59
C LYS A 414 24.93 -0.44 -1.93
N THR A 415 24.44 -1.05 -3.01
CA THR A 415 24.98 -0.92 -4.36
C THR A 415 24.01 -0.20 -5.30
N TYR A 416 24.39 -0.11 -6.57
CA TYR A 416 23.50 0.23 -7.68
C TYR A 416 23.83 -0.69 -8.87
N THR A 417 22.88 -0.92 -9.78
CA THR A 417 23.13 -1.73 -10.99
C THR A 417 23.37 -0.89 -12.25
N TYR A 418 22.63 0.21 -12.41
CA TYR A 418 22.57 0.96 -13.68
C TYR A 418 23.07 2.42 -13.54
N GLU A 419 23.54 2.96 -14.67
CA GLU A 419 23.93 4.36 -14.86
C GLU A 419 22.92 5.04 -15.79
N GLY A 420 22.81 6.37 -15.76
CA GLY A 420 21.90 7.11 -16.64
C GLY A 420 22.46 7.35 -18.04
N SER A 421 21.63 7.16 -19.08
CA SER A 421 22.06 7.33 -20.48
C SER A 421 22.35 8.78 -20.88
N ASN A 422 21.92 9.76 -20.09
CA ASN A 422 22.11 11.19 -20.33
C ASN A 422 22.95 11.86 -19.20
N GLY A 423 23.93 11.12 -18.69
CA GLY A 423 24.97 11.65 -17.81
C GLY A 423 24.68 11.58 -16.31
N SER A 424 23.54 11.03 -15.88
CA SER A 424 23.36 10.63 -14.48
C SER A 424 24.18 9.38 -14.16
N THR A 425 24.54 9.23 -12.88
CA THR A 425 25.39 8.12 -12.44
C THR A 425 25.00 7.61 -11.05
N LYS A 426 25.58 6.48 -10.66
CA LYS A 426 25.52 5.86 -9.35
C LYS A 426 24.11 5.44 -8.93
N GLY A 427 23.39 4.84 -9.87
CA GLY A 427 22.01 4.40 -9.68
C GLY A 427 20.97 5.51 -9.84
N ILE A 428 21.33 6.71 -10.29
CA ILE A 428 20.38 7.68 -10.80
C ILE A 428 20.31 7.51 -12.32
N ILE A 429 19.10 7.35 -12.85
CA ILE A 429 18.82 7.07 -14.26
C ILE A 429 18.16 8.28 -14.95
N ASP A 430 18.19 8.29 -16.28
CA ASP A 430 17.67 9.38 -17.12
C ASP A 430 16.51 8.92 -18.01
N SER A 431 16.36 7.62 -18.25
CA SER A 431 15.19 7.01 -18.89
C SER A 431 14.90 5.63 -18.28
N GLN A 432 13.65 5.16 -18.32
CA GLN A 432 13.34 3.74 -18.05
C GLN A 432 14.10 2.80 -18.99
N GLY A 433 14.53 3.27 -20.17
CA GLY A 433 15.37 2.50 -21.09
C GLY A 433 16.71 2.07 -20.47
N ASP A 434 17.24 2.84 -19.51
CA ASP A 434 18.51 2.58 -18.83
C ASP A 434 18.49 1.28 -18.02
N VAL A 435 17.30 0.88 -17.57
CA VAL A 435 17.05 -0.33 -16.75
C VAL A 435 16.31 -1.43 -17.51
N GLY A 436 16.21 -1.32 -18.85
CA GLY A 436 15.54 -2.29 -19.72
C GLY A 436 14.05 -2.06 -19.96
N GLY A 437 13.47 -0.98 -19.43
CA GLY A 437 12.05 -0.64 -19.58
C GLY A 437 11.11 -1.50 -18.74
N TRP A 438 9.82 -1.50 -19.09
CA TRP A 438 8.78 -2.23 -18.36
C TRP A 438 8.97 -3.76 -18.46
N PRO A 439 9.05 -4.48 -17.33
CA PRO A 439 9.01 -5.93 -17.35
C PRO A 439 7.73 -6.47 -17.99
N GLU A 440 7.83 -7.62 -18.66
CA GLU A 440 6.66 -8.40 -19.05
C GLU A 440 6.03 -9.01 -17.80
N LEU A 441 4.80 -8.58 -17.47
CA LEU A 441 3.98 -9.16 -16.42
C LEU A 441 3.20 -10.34 -16.99
N LYS A 442 3.40 -11.54 -16.44
CA LYS A 442 2.73 -12.75 -16.93
C LYS A 442 1.27 -12.76 -16.49
N SER A 443 0.40 -13.16 -17.41
CA SER A 443 -1.02 -13.35 -17.13
C SER A 443 -1.35 -14.80 -16.88
N GLU A 444 -2.18 -15.03 -15.87
CA GLU A 444 -2.87 -16.30 -15.64
C GLU A 444 -4.35 -16.13 -16.06
N ALA A 445 -5.09 -17.24 -16.08
CA ALA A 445 -6.53 -17.19 -16.27
C ALA A 445 -7.19 -16.61 -15.01
N ALA A 446 -8.18 -15.72 -15.18
CA ALA A 446 -9.02 -15.30 -14.07
C ALA A 446 -9.78 -16.51 -13.49
N PRO A 447 -9.91 -16.63 -12.16
CA PRO A 447 -10.76 -17.65 -11.54
C PRO A 447 -12.21 -17.56 -12.03
N VAL A 448 -12.91 -18.69 -12.01
CA VAL A 448 -14.34 -18.74 -12.34
C VAL A 448 -15.12 -18.03 -11.23
N ASP A 449 -15.99 -17.11 -11.64
CA ASP A 449 -17.01 -16.44 -10.84
C ASP A 449 -18.31 -16.54 -11.66
N THR A 450 -19.15 -17.51 -11.30
CA THR A 450 -20.40 -17.84 -11.98
C THR A 450 -21.47 -16.78 -11.73
N SER A 451 -21.44 -16.14 -10.56
CA SER A 451 -22.41 -15.11 -10.15
C SER A 451 -22.16 -13.73 -10.77
N GLY A 452 -20.92 -13.43 -11.15
CA GLY A 452 -20.49 -12.11 -11.60
C GLY A 452 -20.36 -11.07 -10.49
N ASP A 453 -20.16 -11.47 -9.22
CA ASP A 453 -20.01 -10.55 -8.08
C ASP A 453 -18.56 -10.28 -7.66
N GLY A 454 -17.58 -10.91 -8.33
CA GLY A 454 -16.17 -10.69 -8.09
C GLY A 454 -15.52 -11.64 -7.09
N MET A 455 -16.29 -12.53 -6.46
CA MET A 455 -15.78 -13.56 -5.56
C MET A 455 -15.77 -14.92 -6.27
N PRO A 456 -14.60 -15.57 -6.46
CA PRO A 456 -14.51 -16.84 -7.18
C PRO A 456 -15.31 -17.96 -6.52
N ASP A 457 -15.84 -18.86 -7.36
CA ASP A 457 -16.69 -19.98 -6.94
C ASP A 457 -16.01 -20.84 -5.85
N ALA A 458 -14.77 -21.26 -6.08
CA ALA A 458 -13.98 -22.03 -5.11
C ALA A 458 -13.67 -21.27 -3.80
N TRP A 459 -13.61 -19.93 -3.84
CA TRP A 459 -13.48 -19.14 -2.62
C TRP A 459 -14.80 -19.08 -1.87
N LYS A 460 -15.93 -18.87 -2.56
CA LYS A 460 -17.28 -18.91 -1.98
C LYS A 460 -17.55 -20.24 -1.27
N GLU A 461 -17.25 -21.36 -1.93
CA GLU A 461 -17.32 -22.71 -1.35
C GLU A 461 -16.48 -22.81 -0.07
N SER A 462 -15.23 -22.33 -0.08
CA SER A 462 -14.36 -22.32 1.11
C SER A 462 -14.90 -21.47 2.28
N LYS A 463 -15.82 -20.54 2.00
CA LYS A 463 -16.51 -19.68 2.96
C LYS A 463 -17.95 -20.11 3.23
N LYS A 464 -18.40 -21.23 2.65
CA LYS A 464 -19.78 -21.74 2.73
C LYS A 464 -20.84 -20.75 2.20
N LEU A 465 -20.44 -19.87 1.28
CA LEU A 465 -21.35 -19.02 0.52
C LEU A 465 -21.88 -19.76 -0.71
N LYS A 466 -23.10 -19.45 -1.13
CA LYS A 466 -23.69 -20.05 -2.33
C LYS A 466 -23.06 -19.46 -3.59
N VAL A 467 -22.51 -20.32 -4.43
CA VAL A 467 -21.81 -19.93 -5.67
C VAL A 467 -22.70 -19.10 -6.61
N ALA A 468 -23.99 -19.44 -6.71
CA ALA A 468 -24.93 -18.77 -7.60
C ALA A 468 -25.41 -17.40 -7.11
N ASP A 469 -25.27 -17.09 -5.82
CA ASP A 469 -25.77 -15.85 -5.24
C ASP A 469 -24.83 -14.69 -5.58
N ASN A 470 -25.33 -13.67 -6.28
CA ASN A 470 -24.63 -12.41 -6.52
C ASN A 470 -24.89 -11.50 -5.31
N ASN A 471 -23.97 -11.50 -4.34
CA ASN A 471 -24.12 -10.75 -3.09
C ASN A 471 -22.79 -10.15 -2.61
N PRO A 472 -22.18 -9.23 -3.40
CA PRO A 472 -20.88 -8.65 -3.08
C PRO A 472 -20.94 -7.81 -1.80
N ASN A 473 -22.07 -7.13 -1.58
CA ASN A 473 -22.31 -6.20 -0.46
C ASN A 473 -23.08 -6.88 0.68
N GLY A 474 -23.17 -8.21 0.68
CA GLY A 474 -23.64 -8.97 1.82
C GLY A 474 -22.66 -8.84 2.99
N ASN A 475 -23.17 -9.01 4.21
CA ASN A 475 -22.38 -8.98 5.44
C ASN A 475 -22.31 -10.36 6.10
N ASP A 476 -22.47 -11.43 5.32
CA ASP A 476 -22.57 -12.82 5.78
C ASP A 476 -21.29 -13.28 6.51
N LEU A 477 -20.14 -12.70 6.15
CA LEU A 477 -18.83 -13.05 6.70
C LEU A 477 -18.31 -12.09 7.79
N SER A 478 -18.75 -10.84 7.81
CA SER A 478 -18.27 -9.79 8.73
C SER A 478 -19.36 -8.76 8.99
N THR A 479 -19.46 -8.22 10.21
CA THR A 479 -20.34 -7.07 10.50
C THR A 479 -19.79 -5.74 10.00
N GLY A 480 -18.48 -5.66 9.72
CA GLY A 480 -17.82 -4.43 9.29
C GLY A 480 -17.65 -4.35 7.77
N TYR A 481 -17.33 -5.47 7.14
CA TYR A 481 -16.89 -5.55 5.75
C TYR A 481 -17.93 -6.20 4.84
N ASP A 482 -18.07 -5.67 3.63
CA ASP A 482 -18.80 -6.35 2.55
C ASP A 482 -18.11 -7.69 2.23
N ASN A 483 -18.87 -8.72 1.81
CA ASN A 483 -18.31 -10.03 1.40
C ASN A 483 -17.17 -9.89 0.38
N ILE A 484 -17.30 -8.97 -0.59
CA ILE A 484 -16.27 -8.68 -1.58
C ILE A 484 -14.99 -8.10 -0.96
N GLU A 485 -15.08 -7.32 0.12
CA GLU A 485 -13.92 -6.85 0.87
C GLU A 485 -13.27 -7.98 1.65
N VAL A 486 -14.06 -8.88 2.26
CA VAL A 486 -13.52 -10.08 2.93
C VAL A 486 -12.74 -10.94 1.93
N TYR A 487 -13.23 -11.10 0.70
CA TYR A 487 -12.47 -11.73 -0.39
C TYR A 487 -11.18 -10.98 -0.71
N ILE A 488 -11.28 -9.70 -1.11
CA ILE A 488 -10.15 -8.87 -1.56
C ILE A 488 -9.05 -8.76 -0.49
N ASN A 489 -9.42 -8.75 0.79
CA ASN A 489 -8.48 -8.72 1.91
C ASN A 489 -7.86 -10.09 2.19
N SER A 490 -8.61 -11.18 2.00
CA SER A 490 -8.07 -12.55 2.19
C SER A 490 -6.93 -12.90 1.23
N LEU A 491 -6.90 -12.30 0.03
CA LEU A 491 -5.82 -12.46 -0.97
C LEU A 491 -4.44 -12.00 -0.47
N VAL A 492 -4.40 -11.12 0.53
CA VAL A 492 -3.18 -10.46 1.03
C VAL A 492 -2.99 -10.61 2.54
N ALA A 493 -3.76 -11.49 3.20
CA ALA A 493 -3.77 -11.66 4.65
C ALA A 493 -2.37 -11.96 5.23
N SER A 494 -1.57 -12.81 4.56
CA SER A 494 -0.22 -13.15 4.98
C SER A 494 0.76 -11.97 4.96
N ILE A 495 0.52 -10.97 4.09
CA ILE A 495 1.29 -9.72 4.04
C ILE A 495 0.83 -8.80 5.18
N THR A 496 -0.48 -8.61 5.33
CA THR A 496 -1.05 -7.70 6.34
C THR A 496 -0.92 -8.19 7.78
N GLU A 497 -0.76 -9.50 7.98
CA GLU A 497 -0.33 -10.10 9.25
C GLU A 497 1.19 -9.97 9.43
N GLY A 498 1.98 -10.28 8.39
CA GLY A 498 3.44 -10.27 8.45
C GLY A 498 4.08 -8.89 8.63
N GLN A 499 3.41 -7.82 8.19
CA GLN A 499 3.90 -6.44 8.27
C GLN A 499 3.78 -5.81 9.68
N LYS A 500 2.96 -6.38 10.57
CA LYS A 500 2.69 -5.88 11.93
C LYS A 500 3.78 -6.24 12.95
#